data_AF-A0A9P9WH23-F1
#
_entry.id   AF-A0A9P9WH23-F1
#
_cell.length_a   1.000
_cell.length_b   1.000
_cell.length_c   1.000
_cell.angle_alpha   90.00
_cell.angle_beta   90.00
_cell.angle_gamma   90.00
#
_symmetry.space_group_name_H-M   'P 1'
#
loop_
_entity.id
_entity.type
_entity.pdbx_description
1 polymer ?
#
loop_
_entity_poly.entity_id
_entity_poly.type
_entity_poly.pdbx_seq_one_letter_code
_entity_poly.pdbx_strand_id
1 'polypeptide(L)'
;MFADACCEGNIKVARTILSSNRLSSSQTRALQTILSSLARYRDSSQTIQKRVHNAIDMVGYTLTIHNHKEIRDMTRHMENLAQENRDLTEKMKDMTQETSVVTKKLQELTQVTVDDSAIVNIITIVSAVYIPGGFVATIFGMNFFEFNDDTRNIMIGNDFWIFIVIWLVLIVITGGLFVGVWSVKKRNSGRRRDGNYEKVMISTA
;
A
#
# COMPACT_ATOMS: atom_id res chain seq x y z
N MET A 1 -51.07 27.59 -16.31
CA MET A 1 -51.16 28.72 -17.28
C MET A 1 -52.27 28.50 -18.32
N PHE A 2 -52.31 27.38 -19.04
CA PHE A 2 -53.28 27.17 -20.12
C PHE A 2 -54.77 27.22 -19.69
N ALA A 3 -55.11 26.71 -18.50
CA ALA A 3 -56.49 26.75 -17.99
C ALA A 3 -56.99 28.16 -17.66
N ASP A 4 -56.11 29.06 -17.20
CA ASP A 4 -56.47 30.44 -16.84
C ASP A 4 -56.75 31.28 -18.11
N ALA A 5 -55.93 31.10 -19.15
CA ALA A 5 -56.11 31.77 -20.45
C ALA A 5 -57.39 31.32 -21.18
N CYS A 6 -57.73 30.03 -21.16
CA CYS A 6 -58.98 29.52 -21.72
C CYS A 6 -60.21 30.05 -20.98
N CYS A 7 -60.18 30.13 -19.65
CA CYS A 7 -61.27 30.68 -18.86
C CYS A 7 -61.45 32.18 -19.11
N GLU A 8 -60.36 32.93 -19.31
CA GLU A 8 -60.41 34.36 -19.63
C GLU A 8 -61.14 34.64 -20.94
N GLY A 9 -60.78 33.87 -21.98
CA GLY A 9 -61.39 33.98 -23.30
C GLY A 9 -62.90 33.71 -23.25
N ASN A 10 -63.29 32.63 -22.58
CA ASN A 10 -64.70 32.24 -22.48
C ASN A 10 -65.53 33.24 -21.65
N ILE A 11 -64.99 33.76 -20.53
CA ILE A 11 -65.66 34.80 -19.73
C ILE A 11 -65.84 36.08 -20.54
N LYS A 12 -64.84 36.48 -21.33
CA LYS A 12 -64.87 37.69 -22.15
C LYS A 12 -65.94 37.60 -23.24
N VAL A 13 -65.97 36.49 -23.98
CA VAL A 13 -66.98 36.23 -25.02
C VAL A 13 -68.40 36.17 -24.41
N ALA A 14 -68.58 35.45 -23.30
CA ALA A 14 -69.88 35.37 -22.63
C ALA A 14 -70.39 36.74 -22.15
N ARG A 15 -69.50 37.63 -21.70
CA ARG A 15 -69.84 39.00 -21.29
C ARG A 15 -70.26 39.87 -22.47
N THR A 16 -69.57 39.76 -23.62
CA THR A 16 -69.93 40.47 -24.85
C THR A 16 -71.31 40.05 -25.37
N ILE A 17 -71.61 38.74 -25.33
CA ILE A 17 -72.92 38.21 -25.70
C ILE A 17 -74.02 38.77 -24.77
N LEU A 18 -73.76 38.83 -23.47
CA LEU A 18 -74.70 39.40 -22.49
C LEU A 18 -75.00 40.89 -22.78
N SER A 19 -73.98 41.67 -23.16
CA SER A 19 -74.14 43.09 -23.50
C SER A 19 -74.86 43.36 -24.83
N SER A 20 -74.92 42.38 -25.72
CA SER A 20 -75.58 42.51 -27.03
C SER A 20 -77.11 42.43 -26.96
N ASN A 21 -77.69 42.21 -25.77
CA ASN A 21 -79.12 42.16 -25.46
C ASN A 21 -79.95 41.19 -26.35
N ARG A 22 -79.28 40.21 -26.98
CA ARG A 22 -79.89 39.24 -27.91
C ARG A 22 -80.53 38.03 -27.23
N LEU A 23 -80.47 37.94 -25.90
CA LEU A 23 -80.96 36.80 -25.12
C LEU A 23 -82.20 37.15 -24.32
N SER A 24 -83.07 36.15 -24.16
CA SER A 24 -84.26 36.21 -23.29
C SER A 24 -83.87 36.37 -21.81
N SER A 25 -84.72 37.04 -21.02
CA SER A 25 -84.47 37.40 -19.61
C SER A 25 -84.19 36.22 -18.66
N SER A 26 -84.59 35.00 -19.03
CA SER A 26 -84.25 33.77 -18.31
C SER A 26 -82.81 33.31 -18.59
N GLN A 27 -82.38 33.38 -19.86
CA GLN A 27 -81.02 32.99 -20.27
C GLN A 27 -79.96 33.97 -19.75
N THR A 28 -80.28 35.26 -19.70
CA THR A 28 -79.41 36.29 -19.14
C THR A 28 -79.08 36.01 -17.67
N ARG A 29 -80.08 35.61 -16.88
CA ARG A 29 -79.89 35.26 -15.46
C ARG A 29 -79.02 34.01 -15.29
N ALA A 30 -79.29 32.95 -16.05
CA ALA A 30 -78.50 31.72 -16.00
C ALA A 30 -77.04 31.96 -16.41
N LEU A 31 -76.80 32.72 -17.48
CA LEU A 31 -75.45 33.04 -17.96
C LEU A 31 -74.67 33.87 -16.92
N GLN A 32 -75.34 34.79 -16.23
CA GLN A 32 -74.72 35.66 -15.23
C GLN A 32 -74.33 34.90 -13.95
N THR A 33 -75.11 33.90 -13.55
CA THR A 33 -74.75 32.96 -12.46
C THR A 33 -73.52 32.12 -12.83
N ILE A 34 -73.45 31.65 -14.09
CA ILE A 34 -72.28 30.88 -14.58
C ILE A 34 -71.03 31.78 -14.64
N LEU A 35 -71.16 33.00 -15.15
CA LEU A 35 -70.06 33.94 -15.33
C LEU A 35 -69.45 34.39 -14.00
N SER A 36 -70.29 34.63 -12.99
CA SER A 36 -69.83 34.95 -11.63
C SER A 36 -69.14 33.76 -10.95
N SER A 37 -69.62 32.54 -11.17
CA SER A 37 -69.00 31.32 -10.64
C SER A 37 -67.62 31.06 -11.29
N LEU A 38 -67.51 31.24 -12.61
CA LEU A 38 -66.24 31.13 -13.34
C LEU A 38 -65.23 32.21 -12.92
N ALA A 39 -65.69 33.45 -12.75
CA ALA A 39 -64.83 34.53 -12.26
C ALA A 39 -64.30 34.25 -10.84
N ARG A 40 -65.14 33.70 -9.96
CA ARG A 40 -64.74 33.28 -8.61
C ARG A 40 -63.74 32.11 -8.64
N TYR A 41 -63.97 31.13 -9.51
CA TYR A 41 -63.05 30.00 -9.67
C TYR A 41 -61.67 30.44 -10.16
N ARG A 42 -61.64 31.40 -11.11
CA ARG A 42 -60.41 32.01 -11.60
C ARG A 42 -59.61 32.70 -10.50
N ASP A 43 -60.28 33.53 -9.69
CA ASP A 43 -59.64 34.27 -8.60
C ASP A 43 -59.07 33.33 -7.52
N SER A 44 -59.81 32.25 -7.23
CA SER A 44 -59.33 31.16 -6.36
C SER A 44 -58.08 30.47 -6.94
N SER A 45 -58.08 30.15 -8.24
CA SER A 45 -56.95 29.53 -8.92
C SER A 45 -55.69 30.40 -8.88
N GLN A 46 -55.80 31.72 -9.06
CA GLN A 46 -54.66 32.63 -8.94
C GLN A 46 -54.08 32.68 -7.52
N THR A 47 -54.94 32.65 -6.52
CA THR A 47 -54.52 32.60 -5.11
C THR A 47 -53.76 31.32 -4.79
N ILE A 48 -54.23 30.18 -5.31
CA ILE A 48 -53.56 28.88 -5.13
C ILE A 48 -52.20 28.88 -5.83
N GLN A 49 -52.11 29.40 -7.07
CA GLN A 49 -50.83 29.48 -7.78
C GLN A 49 -49.77 30.29 -7.03
N LYS A 50 -50.15 31.42 -6.43
CA LYS A 50 -49.25 32.24 -5.61
C LYS A 50 -48.74 31.48 -4.39
N ARG A 51 -49.62 30.75 -3.70
CA ARG A 51 -49.23 29.90 -2.56
C ARG A 51 -48.30 28.77 -2.97
N VAL A 52 -48.55 28.15 -4.12
CA VAL A 52 -47.69 27.09 -4.68
C VAL A 52 -46.31 27.64 -5.01
N HIS A 53 -46.20 28.81 -5.66
CA HIS A 53 -44.90 29.43 -5.92
C HIS A 53 -44.14 29.76 -4.63
N ASN A 54 -44.78 30.42 -3.67
CA ASN A 54 -44.14 30.73 -2.39
C ASN A 54 -43.68 29.46 -1.65
N ALA A 55 -44.42 28.35 -1.76
CA ALA A 55 -44.03 27.07 -1.20
C ALA A 55 -42.83 26.46 -1.95
N ILE A 56 -42.80 26.54 -3.29
CA ILE A 56 -41.65 26.10 -4.10
C ILE A 56 -40.40 26.88 -3.70
N ASP A 57 -40.50 28.20 -3.59
CA ASP A 57 -39.37 29.06 -3.21
C ASP A 57 -38.87 28.72 -1.80
N MET A 58 -39.79 28.58 -0.83
CA MET A 58 -39.44 28.17 0.53
C MET A 58 -38.72 26.83 0.54
N VAL A 59 -39.25 25.81 -0.13
CA VAL A 59 -38.61 24.49 -0.21
C VAL A 59 -37.26 24.58 -0.91
N GLY A 60 -37.16 25.38 -1.98
CA GLY A 60 -35.90 25.65 -2.67
C GLY A 60 -34.84 26.24 -1.75
N TYR A 61 -35.21 27.25 -0.95
CA TYR A 61 -34.32 27.83 0.06
C TYR A 61 -33.97 26.84 1.17
N THR A 62 -34.94 26.09 1.70
CA THR A 62 -34.70 25.08 2.73
C THR A 62 -33.74 24.00 2.24
N LEU A 63 -33.91 23.51 1.02
CA LEU A 63 -33.04 22.50 0.42
C LEU A 63 -31.63 23.07 0.18
N THR A 64 -31.53 24.30 -0.32
CA THR A 64 -30.25 24.98 -0.53
C THR A 64 -29.49 25.15 0.78
N ILE A 65 -30.17 25.58 1.85
CA ILE A 65 -29.58 25.73 3.18
C ILE A 65 -29.11 24.37 3.73
N HIS A 66 -29.93 23.32 3.59
CA HIS A 66 -29.56 21.98 4.03
C HIS A 66 -28.35 21.44 3.27
N ASN A 67 -28.38 21.48 1.94
CA ASN A 67 -27.27 21.04 1.10
C ASN A 67 -25.98 21.81 1.40
N HIS A 68 -26.07 23.14 1.57
CA HIS A 68 -24.90 23.97 1.87
C HIS A 68 -24.35 23.77 3.28
N LYS A 69 -25.19 23.32 4.23
CA LYS A 69 -24.73 22.94 5.57
C LYS A 69 -23.93 21.65 5.53
N GLU A 70 -24.45 20.62 4.86
CA GLU A 70 -23.78 19.33 4.72
C GLU A 70 -22.44 19.45 3.97
N ILE A 71 -22.41 20.21 2.88
CA ILE A 71 -21.17 20.46 2.14
C ILE A 71 -20.12 21.13 3.03
N ARG A 72 -20.51 22.13 3.83
CA ARG A 72 -19.55 22.84 4.71
C ARG A 72 -19.00 21.95 5.81
N ASP A 73 -19.84 21.13 6.41
CA ASP A 73 -19.41 20.23 7.49
C ASP A 73 -18.45 19.16 6.95
N MET A 74 -18.80 18.55 5.82
CA MET A 74 -17.92 17.64 5.10
C MET A 74 -16.60 18.30 4.69
N THR A 75 -16.64 19.56 4.22
CA THR A 75 -15.42 20.32 3.87
C THR A 75 -14.50 20.52 5.07
N ARG A 76 -15.04 20.83 6.25
CA ARG A 76 -14.23 20.95 7.49
C ARG A 76 -13.60 19.63 7.88
N HIS A 77 -14.35 18.53 7.79
CA HIS A 77 -13.80 17.20 8.06
C HIS A 77 -12.65 16.87 7.12
N MET A 78 -12.80 17.19 5.83
CA MET A 78 -11.75 17.03 4.82
C MET A 78 -10.48 17.85 5.18
N GLU A 79 -10.63 19.10 5.61
CA GLU A 79 -9.50 19.94 6.04
C GLU A 79 -8.80 19.39 7.28
N ASN A 80 -9.55 18.98 8.30
CA ASN A 80 -9.00 18.39 9.52
C ASN A 80 -8.23 17.09 9.21
N LEU A 81 -8.80 16.21 8.38
CA LEU A 81 -8.16 14.98 7.92
C LEU A 81 -6.90 15.28 7.10
N ALA A 82 -6.95 16.28 6.22
CA ALA A 82 -5.79 16.68 5.43
C ALA A 82 -4.66 17.23 6.32
N GLN A 83 -5.00 17.97 7.39
CA GLN A 83 -4.04 18.47 8.36
C GLN A 83 -3.43 17.34 9.19
N GLU A 84 -4.24 16.40 9.67
CA GLU A 84 -3.77 15.22 10.42
C GLU A 84 -2.82 14.36 9.57
N ASN A 85 -3.16 14.13 8.29
CA ASN A 85 -2.28 13.40 7.38
C ASN A 85 -0.95 14.13 7.14
N ARG A 86 -0.97 15.48 7.07
CA ARG A 86 0.27 16.27 6.94
C ARG A 86 1.15 16.13 8.18
N ASP A 87 0.59 16.25 9.38
CA ASP A 87 1.33 16.07 10.64
C ASP A 87 1.91 14.66 10.77
N LEU A 88 1.14 13.64 10.43
CA LEU A 88 1.62 12.25 10.42
C LEU A 88 2.76 12.05 9.42
N THR A 89 2.66 12.65 8.23
CA THR A 89 3.71 12.61 7.21
C THR A 89 4.99 13.28 7.70
N GLU A 90 4.89 14.40 8.41
CA GLU A 90 6.03 15.09 9.01
C GLU A 90 6.70 14.26 10.10
N LYS A 91 5.92 13.70 11.04
CA LYS A 91 6.42 12.75 12.04
C LYS A 91 7.07 11.52 11.42
N MET A 92 6.50 11.01 10.33
CA MET A 92 7.08 9.89 9.60
C MET A 92 8.42 10.26 8.97
N LYS A 93 8.57 11.49 8.46
CA LYS A 93 9.84 11.97 7.91
C LYS A 93 10.92 12.04 8.98
N ASP A 94 10.59 12.57 10.16
CA ASP A 94 11.52 12.62 11.30
C ASP A 94 11.92 11.21 11.75
N MET A 95 10.94 10.31 11.91
CA MET A 95 11.20 8.90 12.23
C MET A 95 12.04 8.20 11.14
N THR A 96 11.82 8.51 9.86
CA THR A 96 12.63 7.97 8.75
C THR A 96 14.07 8.50 8.81
N GLN A 97 14.25 9.76 9.20
CA GLN A 97 15.57 10.32 9.39
C GLN A 97 16.30 9.66 10.58
N GLU A 98 15.62 9.45 11.71
CA GLU A 98 16.17 8.73 12.86
C GLU A 98 16.54 7.29 12.51
N THR A 99 15.66 6.56 11.81
CA THR A 99 15.94 5.19 11.37
C THR A 99 17.12 5.14 10.41
N SER A 100 17.30 6.10 9.52
CA SER A 100 18.47 6.16 8.63
C SER A 100 19.79 6.26 9.38
N VAL A 101 19.82 6.97 10.52
CA VAL A 101 21.00 7.07 11.40
C VAL A 101 21.26 5.72 12.08
N VAL A 102 20.21 5.07 12.58
CA VAL A 102 20.33 3.73 13.19
C VAL A 102 20.81 2.71 12.16
N THR A 103 20.27 2.71 10.93
CA THR A 103 20.71 1.80 9.86
C THR A 103 22.18 2.01 9.50
N LYS A 104 22.65 3.26 9.43
CA LYS A 104 24.08 3.56 9.21
C LYS A 104 24.95 3.00 10.34
N LYS A 105 24.55 3.18 11.59
CA LYS A 105 25.27 2.61 12.75
C LYS A 105 25.28 1.08 12.73
N LEU A 106 24.16 0.45 12.39
CA LEU A 106 24.08 -1.01 12.25
C LEU A 106 24.97 -1.51 11.11
N GLN A 107 25.02 -0.78 10.00
CA GLN A 107 25.92 -1.11 8.89
C GLN A 107 27.39 -1.03 9.30
N GLU A 108 27.77 0.02 10.02
CA GLU A 108 29.12 0.19 10.57
C GLU A 108 29.48 -0.93 11.56
N LEU A 109 28.59 -1.23 12.51
CA LEU A 109 28.74 -2.35 13.46
C LEU A 109 28.87 -3.70 12.75
N THR A 110 28.06 -3.92 11.71
CA THR A 110 28.12 -5.14 10.90
C THR A 110 29.43 -5.22 10.14
N GLN A 111 29.94 -4.11 9.61
CA GLN A 111 31.22 -4.08 8.91
C GLN A 111 32.38 -4.42 9.87
N VAL A 112 32.39 -3.85 11.07
CA VAL A 112 33.36 -4.20 12.11
C VAL A 112 33.24 -5.67 12.53
N THR A 113 32.01 -6.20 12.67
CA THR A 113 31.78 -7.63 12.98
C THR A 113 32.22 -8.55 11.83
N VAL A 114 32.08 -8.10 10.58
CA VAL A 114 32.58 -8.82 9.39
C VAL A 114 34.11 -8.81 9.38
N ASP A 115 34.77 -7.75 9.83
CA ASP A 115 36.23 -7.74 9.98
C ASP A 115 36.70 -8.69 11.09
N ASP A 116 35.95 -8.78 12.21
CA ASP A 116 36.15 -9.79 13.26
C ASP A 116 35.93 -11.24 12.79
N SER A 117 35.33 -11.44 11.60
CA SER A 117 35.17 -12.76 10.98
C SER A 117 36.50 -13.40 10.56
N ALA A 118 37.62 -12.66 10.57
CA ALA A 118 38.95 -13.25 10.36
C ALA A 118 39.26 -14.35 11.39
N ILE A 119 38.93 -14.12 12.67
CA ILE A 119 39.14 -15.09 13.75
C ILE A 119 38.22 -16.31 13.57
N VAL A 120 36.94 -16.07 13.24
CA VAL A 120 35.96 -17.14 13.00
C VAL A 120 36.38 -18.03 11.82
N ASN A 121 36.89 -17.42 10.75
CA ASN A 121 37.43 -18.16 9.60
C ASN A 121 38.64 -19.01 9.98
N ILE A 122 39.56 -18.49 10.81
CA ILE A 122 40.72 -19.24 11.30
C ILE A 122 40.26 -20.46 12.13
N ILE A 123 39.37 -20.25 13.10
CA ILE A 123 38.83 -21.33 13.95
C ILE A 123 38.11 -22.39 13.10
N THR A 124 37.36 -21.96 12.09
CA THR A 124 36.64 -22.86 11.17
C THR A 124 37.60 -23.71 10.35
N ILE A 125 38.66 -23.13 9.80
CA ILE A 125 39.69 -23.85 9.03
C ILE A 125 40.41 -24.86 9.94
N VAL A 126 40.80 -24.45 11.15
CA VAL A 126 41.44 -25.33 12.13
C VAL A 126 40.52 -26.50 12.49
N SER A 127 39.23 -26.25 12.73
CA SER A 127 38.25 -27.30 13.06
C SER A 127 38.03 -28.26 11.89
N ALA A 128 37.94 -27.75 10.67
CA ALA A 128 37.76 -28.55 9.46
C ALA A 128 38.94 -29.48 9.18
N VAL A 129 40.17 -29.08 9.54
CA VAL A 129 41.37 -29.92 9.43
C VAL A 129 41.48 -30.90 10.61
N TYR A 130 41.09 -30.48 11.81
CA TYR A 130 41.20 -31.29 13.01
C TYR A 130 40.22 -32.48 13.03
N ILE A 131 38.98 -32.30 12.57
CA ILE A 131 37.94 -33.34 12.55
C ILE A 131 38.38 -34.63 11.80
N PRO A 132 38.85 -34.56 10.54
CA PRO A 132 39.32 -35.76 9.84
C PRO A 132 40.63 -36.30 10.44
N GLY A 133 41.52 -35.43 10.91
CA GLY A 133 42.75 -35.85 11.59
C GLY A 133 42.49 -36.65 12.86
N GLY A 134 41.52 -36.20 13.67
CA GLY A 134 41.10 -36.89 14.90
C GLY A 134 40.41 -38.24 14.62
N PHE A 135 39.62 -38.33 13.53
CA PHE A 135 39.04 -39.60 13.11
C PHE A 135 40.12 -40.62 12.72
N VAL A 136 41.10 -40.20 11.91
CA VAL A 136 42.23 -41.06 11.52
C VAL A 136 43.06 -41.46 12.76
N ALA A 137 43.33 -40.51 13.67
CA ALA A 137 44.03 -40.81 14.93
C ALA A 137 43.30 -41.86 15.78
N THR A 138 41.97 -41.83 15.83
CA THR A 138 41.15 -42.80 16.57
C THR A 138 41.16 -44.19 15.92
N ILE A 139 40.99 -44.27 14.59
CA ILE A 139 40.97 -45.53 13.83
C ILE A 139 42.34 -46.25 13.92
N PHE A 140 43.42 -45.49 13.80
CA PHE A 140 44.77 -46.04 13.79
C PHE A 140 45.40 -46.16 15.19
N GLY A 141 44.98 -45.36 16.16
CA GLY A 141 45.44 -45.42 17.54
C GLY A 141 45.19 -46.78 18.23
N MET A 142 44.28 -47.59 17.68
CA MET A 142 44.04 -48.98 18.11
C MET A 142 44.82 -50.04 17.32
N ASN A 143 45.39 -49.70 16.15
CA ASN A 143 46.12 -50.65 15.27
C ASN A 143 47.65 -50.57 15.40
N PHE A 144 48.21 -49.55 16.06
CA PHE A 144 49.67 -49.37 16.17
C PHE A 144 50.34 -50.19 17.29
N PHE A 145 49.57 -50.84 18.15
CA PHE A 145 50.08 -51.64 19.27
C PHE A 145 49.74 -53.12 19.09
N GLU A 146 50.33 -53.77 18.08
CA GLU A 146 50.32 -55.23 18.02
C GLU A 146 51.42 -55.75 18.96
N PHE A 147 51.06 -56.01 20.21
CA PHE A 147 51.95 -56.67 21.16
C PHE A 147 52.11 -58.13 20.75
N ASN A 148 53.24 -58.48 20.13
CA ASN A 148 53.58 -59.88 19.90
C ASN A 148 54.17 -60.47 21.19
N ASP A 149 53.45 -61.41 21.81
CA ASP A 149 53.74 -61.94 23.16
C ASP A 149 55.06 -62.74 23.23
N ASP A 150 55.62 -63.13 22.09
CA ASP A 150 56.82 -63.98 22.00
C ASP A 150 58.16 -63.22 21.99
N THR A 151 58.16 -61.92 21.68
CA THR A 151 59.38 -61.10 21.75
C THR A 151 59.02 -59.78 22.38
N ARG A 152 59.40 -59.59 23.66
CA ARG A 152 59.20 -58.39 24.49
C ARG A 152 59.84 -57.10 23.90
N ASN A 153 59.47 -56.73 22.69
CA ASN A 153 59.81 -55.50 22.03
C ASN A 153 58.52 -54.90 21.49
N ILE A 154 58.22 -53.69 21.93
CA ILE A 154 57.16 -52.87 21.36
C ILE A 154 57.65 -52.45 19.97
N MET A 155 57.36 -53.26 18.96
CA MET A 155 57.62 -52.87 17.58
C MET A 155 56.57 -51.84 17.19
N ILE A 156 56.99 -50.58 17.08
CA ILE A 156 56.28 -49.61 16.26
C ILE A 156 56.12 -50.26 14.88
N GLY A 157 54.88 -50.58 14.49
CA GLY A 157 54.61 -51.14 13.17
C GLY A 157 55.19 -50.23 12.10
N ASN A 158 55.90 -50.80 11.12
CA ASN A 158 56.52 -50.08 10.01
C ASN A 158 55.50 -49.27 9.15
N ASP A 159 54.20 -49.47 9.41
CA ASP A 159 53.07 -48.79 8.78
C ASP A 159 52.79 -47.37 9.31
N PHE A 160 53.62 -46.81 10.19
CA PHE A 160 53.53 -45.39 10.59
C PHE A 160 53.56 -44.45 9.38
N TRP A 161 54.24 -44.87 8.30
CA TRP A 161 54.26 -44.12 7.06
C TRP A 161 52.88 -44.06 6.36
N ILE A 162 52.05 -45.10 6.47
CA ILE A 162 50.68 -45.11 5.90
C ILE A 162 49.78 -44.09 6.60
N PHE A 163 49.96 -43.89 7.91
CA PHE A 163 49.24 -42.86 8.68
C PHE A 163 49.57 -41.46 8.17
N ILE A 164 50.85 -41.15 7.97
CA ILE A 164 51.28 -39.85 7.43
C ILE A 164 50.72 -39.63 6.02
N VAL A 165 50.79 -40.64 5.15
CA VAL A 165 50.29 -40.53 3.77
C VAL A 165 48.79 -40.28 3.73
N ILE A 166 47.99 -41.02 4.50
CA ILE A 166 46.53 -40.85 4.55
C ILE A 166 46.17 -39.47 5.12
N TRP A 167 46.80 -39.06 6.22
CA TRP A 167 46.56 -37.76 6.84
C TRP A 167 46.90 -36.59 5.90
N LEU A 168 48.04 -36.67 5.20
CA LEU A 168 48.48 -35.65 4.24
C LEU A 168 47.54 -35.58 3.04
N VAL A 169 47.06 -36.71 2.52
CA VAL A 169 46.06 -36.75 1.44
C VAL A 169 44.75 -36.10 1.88
N LEU A 170 44.27 -36.36 3.10
CA LEU A 170 43.04 -35.74 3.61
C LEU A 170 43.18 -34.21 3.78
N ILE A 171 44.35 -33.73 4.21
CA ILE A 171 44.65 -32.29 4.28
C ILE A 171 44.62 -31.65 2.88
N VAL A 172 45.25 -32.28 1.90
CA VAL A 172 45.29 -31.78 0.52
C VAL A 172 43.89 -31.77 -0.10
N ILE A 173 43.07 -32.79 0.15
CA ILE A 173 41.67 -32.83 -0.34
C ILE A 173 40.83 -31.74 0.33
N THR A 174 40.92 -31.60 1.66
CA THR A 174 40.14 -30.61 2.42
C THR A 174 40.56 -29.18 2.07
N GLY A 175 41.87 -28.92 2.00
CA GLY A 175 42.43 -27.64 1.56
C GLY A 175 42.15 -27.34 0.09
N GLY A 176 42.23 -28.35 -0.77
CA GLY A 176 41.92 -28.24 -2.20
C GLY A 176 40.45 -27.91 -2.46
N LEU A 177 39.52 -28.53 -1.74
CA LEU A 177 38.09 -28.19 -1.78
C LEU A 177 37.86 -26.75 -1.31
N PHE A 178 38.49 -26.34 -0.21
CA PHE A 178 38.35 -24.99 0.32
C PHE A 178 38.87 -23.93 -0.66
N VAL A 179 40.07 -24.13 -1.21
CA VAL A 179 40.65 -23.23 -2.22
C VAL A 179 39.83 -23.25 -3.51
N GLY A 180 39.32 -24.41 -3.94
CA GLY A 180 38.46 -24.54 -5.11
C GLY A 180 37.17 -23.75 -4.97
N VAL A 181 36.46 -23.92 -3.84
CA VAL A 181 35.23 -23.17 -3.53
C VAL A 181 35.52 -21.67 -3.42
N TRP A 182 36.61 -21.28 -2.76
CA TRP A 182 37.02 -19.89 -2.62
C TRP A 182 37.35 -19.25 -3.99
N SER A 183 38.05 -19.99 -4.86
CA SER A 183 38.44 -19.54 -6.21
C SER A 183 37.23 -19.37 -7.12
N VAL A 184 36.27 -20.31 -7.09
CA VAL A 184 35.02 -20.23 -7.86
C VAL A 184 34.14 -19.07 -7.38
N LYS A 185 34.03 -18.87 -6.06
CA LYS A 185 33.29 -17.75 -5.47
C LYS A 185 33.92 -16.39 -5.83
N LYS A 186 35.25 -16.29 -5.83
CA LYS A 186 35.99 -15.08 -6.25
C LYS A 186 35.74 -14.74 -7.73
N ARG A 187 35.66 -15.76 -8.59
CA ARG A 187 35.38 -15.58 -10.03
C ARG A 187 33.94 -15.08 -10.30
N ASN A 188 32.97 -15.50 -9.49
CA ASN A 188 31.58 -15.03 -9.60
C ASN A 188 31.34 -13.63 -8.99
N SER A 189 32.08 -13.24 -7.95
CA SER A 189 31.93 -11.91 -7.33
C SER A 189 32.51 -10.78 -8.18
N GLY A 190 33.51 -11.03 -9.03
CA GLY A 190 34.03 -10.03 -9.99
C GLY A 190 32.99 -9.61 -11.02
N ARG A 191 32.20 -10.57 -11.53
CA ARG A 191 31.19 -10.32 -12.58
C ARG A 191 29.95 -9.55 -12.11
N ARG A 192 29.71 -9.45 -10.79
CA ARG A 192 28.55 -8.75 -10.20
C ARG A 192 28.84 -7.29 -9.83
N ARG A 193 30.10 -6.94 -9.55
CA ARG A 193 30.50 -5.54 -9.35
C ARG A 193 30.44 -4.75 -10.65
N ASP A 194 30.70 -5.43 -11.76
CA ASP A 194 30.78 -4.79 -13.07
C ASP A 194 29.44 -4.32 -13.63
N GLY A 195 28.39 -5.13 -13.46
CA GLY A 195 27.04 -4.72 -13.86
C GLY A 195 26.43 -3.61 -12.99
N ASN A 196 26.96 -3.38 -11.78
CA ASN A 196 26.38 -2.38 -10.87
C ASN A 196 26.92 -0.97 -11.14
N TYR A 197 28.19 -0.80 -11.52
CA TYR A 197 28.71 0.52 -11.89
C TYR A 197 28.18 1.01 -13.24
N GLU A 198 27.90 0.08 -14.17
CA GLU A 198 27.36 0.42 -15.50
C GLU A 198 25.92 0.91 -15.37
N LYS A 199 25.12 0.29 -14.50
CA LYS A 199 23.77 0.77 -14.17
C LYS A 199 23.76 2.11 -13.46
N VAL A 200 24.73 2.38 -12.57
CA VAL A 200 24.84 3.67 -11.88
C VAL A 200 25.22 4.79 -12.85
N MET A 201 26.10 4.55 -13.83
CA MET A 201 26.42 5.56 -14.85
C MET A 201 25.26 5.82 -15.83
N ILE A 202 24.52 4.80 -16.26
CA ILE A 202 23.36 4.99 -17.15
C ILE A 202 22.19 5.70 -16.44
N SER A 203 22.04 5.53 -15.13
CA SER A 203 20.98 6.21 -14.37
C SER A 203 21.32 7.66 -13.99
N THR A 204 22.58 8.10 -14.18
CA THR A 204 23.06 9.45 -13.80
C THR A 204 23.36 10.34 -15.01
N ALA A 205 23.24 9.80 -16.24
CA ALA A 205 23.31 10.55 -17.50
C ALA A 205 21.89 10.75 -18.08
#